data_AF-A0A7V5H007-F1
#
_entry.id   AF-A0A7V5H007-F1
#
_cell.length_a   1.000
_cell.length_b   1.000
_cell.length_c   1.000
_cell.angle_alpha   90.00
_cell.angle_beta   90.00
_cell.angle_gamma   90.00
#
_symmetry.space_group_name_H-M   'P 1'
#
loop_
_entity.id
_entity.type
_entity.pdbx_description
1 polymer ?
#
loop_
_entity_poly.entity_id
_entity_poly.type
_entity_poly.pdbx_seq_one_letter_code
_entity_poly.pdbx_strand_id
1 'polypeptide(L)'
;ATVTTIVYFLNTIFDLAKEGNPEAEYLLQNRRIWVIPVLNPDGYYYNETRYPNGGGMWRKNRRPINSTDTGVDLNRNYGPYEFWNANNNGSSTNPKNETYRGPEPFSEPELQALRSFCFQHKFEMALNFHTYGGMLIYPYSALPSETPDSVWYRSFGMYIQPLTSYYFGTDVQTVGYATRGSSDDWFYTPDSTKGKVLAFSPEASYQFDGFWPKQNRIIQIAKENFPLILNFLWSAGANIRLIDNYYFFDTLRKVGYLSLEFQNLGIKPNGSKDNVHIYSLLNEVSLDTTLFLPSLQPTEKYSITLSVPIPKPSFVNGSSVNFVVSISQDNVLRNDTISLVLYAYEIVDLKQPERWNFEGSQWGFEFDSTKEVYYLCDSPYRNYADSLDNYLYSKGSYRLNFKNAQLEIYSRWLIEPFYDYGLVEASTDYGNSWVSLRSYRSTIPSQNPYGKQKQGTFGFAGYFPYWNRQIFSLSQFLWKDVMFRLSLLSDRGKNLPGWDIEGIQLRVFPPVDFENYAKIENNSVGIPIRMKNLFIDAKDLSNFKWDRVRIFDCLGRLLFEITDAELPSFDFEILPPGLYIFAFENPQRTIVKKAIKI
;
A
#
# COMPACT_ATOMS: atom_id res chain seq x y z
N ALA A 1 4.79 -14.43 -22.34
CA ALA A 1 4.13 -14.52 -21.02
C ALA A 1 2.62 -14.24 -21.09
N THR A 2 2.17 -13.20 -21.80
CA THR A 2 0.75 -12.79 -21.91
C THR A 2 -0.25 -13.92 -22.19
N VAL A 3 -0.10 -14.63 -23.31
CA VAL A 3 -0.99 -15.74 -23.72
C VAL A 3 -1.03 -16.83 -22.65
N THR A 4 0.15 -17.22 -22.15
CA THR A 4 0.28 -18.25 -21.11
C THR A 4 -0.40 -17.86 -19.81
N THR A 5 -0.29 -16.60 -19.38
CA THR A 5 -0.96 -16.09 -18.17
C THR A 5 -2.48 -16.25 -18.27
N ILE A 6 -3.07 -15.90 -19.41
CA ILE A 6 -4.51 -16.03 -19.64
C ILE A 6 -4.97 -17.48 -19.69
N VAL A 7 -4.25 -18.34 -20.43
CA VAL A 7 -4.56 -19.77 -20.52
C VAL A 7 -4.44 -20.45 -19.15
N TYR A 8 -3.39 -20.11 -18.39
CA TYR A 8 -3.19 -20.60 -17.02
C TYR A 8 -4.33 -20.16 -16.10
N PHE A 9 -4.74 -18.89 -16.15
CA PHE A 9 -5.86 -18.38 -15.37
C PHE A 9 -7.15 -19.15 -15.68
N LEU A 10 -7.49 -19.33 -16.96
CA LEU A 10 -8.68 -20.06 -17.39
C LEU A 10 -8.66 -21.51 -16.89
N ASN A 11 -7.54 -22.22 -17.08
CA ASN A 11 -7.42 -23.59 -16.58
C ASN A 11 -7.62 -23.64 -15.06
N THR A 12 -6.93 -22.75 -14.33
CA THR A 12 -6.97 -22.71 -12.87
C THR A 12 -8.35 -22.38 -12.34
N ILE A 13 -9.05 -21.40 -12.90
CA ILE A 13 -10.39 -21.02 -12.42
C ILE A 13 -11.42 -22.13 -12.69
N PHE A 14 -11.29 -22.86 -13.80
CA PHE A 14 -12.16 -24.02 -14.06
C PHE A 14 -11.88 -25.17 -13.12
N ASP A 15 -10.61 -25.46 -12.83
CA ASP A 15 -10.25 -26.53 -11.89
C ASP A 15 -10.71 -26.20 -10.47
N LEU A 16 -10.52 -24.96 -10.02
CA LEU A 16 -11.06 -24.48 -8.74
C LEU A 16 -12.58 -24.62 -8.67
N ALA A 17 -13.31 -24.27 -9.72
CA ALA A 17 -14.76 -24.43 -9.74
C ALA A 17 -15.19 -25.90 -9.69
N LYS A 18 -14.50 -26.81 -10.38
CA LYS A 18 -14.77 -28.26 -10.28
C LYS A 18 -14.51 -28.82 -8.88
N GLU A 19 -13.57 -28.22 -8.16
CA GLU A 19 -13.24 -28.55 -6.77
C GLU A 19 -14.23 -27.92 -5.76
N GLY A 20 -15.24 -27.19 -6.22
CA GLY A 20 -16.24 -26.54 -5.35
C GLY A 20 -15.74 -25.26 -4.69
N ASN A 21 -14.74 -24.58 -5.28
CA ASN A 21 -14.31 -23.28 -4.79
C ASN A 21 -15.43 -22.23 -5.04
N PRO A 22 -15.99 -21.62 -3.97
CA PRO A 22 -17.18 -20.78 -4.10
C PRO A 22 -16.91 -19.46 -4.86
N GLU A 23 -15.68 -18.94 -4.80
CA GLU A 23 -15.29 -17.74 -5.54
C GLU A 23 -15.22 -17.99 -7.04
N ALA A 24 -14.60 -19.11 -7.44
CA ALA A 24 -14.53 -19.53 -8.83
C ALA A 24 -15.92 -19.84 -9.43
N GLU A 25 -16.75 -20.60 -8.70
CA GLU A 25 -18.13 -20.89 -9.12
C GLU A 25 -18.95 -19.61 -9.30
N TYR A 26 -18.92 -18.71 -8.31
CA TYR A 26 -19.65 -17.44 -8.39
C TYR A 26 -19.22 -16.61 -9.60
N LEU A 27 -17.91 -16.44 -9.83
CA LEU A 27 -17.42 -15.64 -10.94
C LEU A 27 -17.82 -16.24 -12.29
N LEU A 28 -17.71 -17.56 -12.47
CA LEU A 28 -18.09 -18.23 -13.72
C LEU A 28 -19.60 -18.21 -13.97
N GLN A 29 -20.43 -18.24 -12.92
CA GLN A 29 -21.89 -18.20 -13.03
C GLN A 29 -22.45 -16.78 -13.20
N ASN A 30 -21.78 -15.77 -12.64
CA ASN A 30 -22.31 -14.40 -12.53
C ASN A 30 -21.51 -13.36 -13.33
N ARG A 31 -20.50 -13.76 -14.11
CA ARG A 31 -19.76 -12.87 -15.02
C ARG A 31 -19.79 -13.43 -16.44
N ARG A 32 -19.92 -12.53 -17.41
CA ARG A 32 -19.69 -12.86 -18.82
C ARG A 32 -18.26 -12.50 -19.20
N ILE A 33 -17.39 -13.50 -19.21
CA ILE A 33 -15.96 -13.34 -19.45
C ILE A 33 -15.68 -13.63 -20.92
N TRP A 34 -15.05 -12.68 -21.61
CA TRP A 34 -14.60 -12.84 -22.99
C TRP A 34 -13.08 -12.81 -23.03
N VAL A 35 -12.49 -13.71 -23.81
CA VAL A 35 -11.04 -13.85 -23.93
C VAL A 35 -10.65 -13.85 -25.39
N ILE A 36 -9.77 -12.91 -25.76
CA ILE A 36 -9.08 -12.89 -27.06
C ILE A 36 -7.63 -13.28 -26.77
N PRO A 37 -7.26 -14.57 -26.90
CA PRO A 37 -5.96 -15.04 -26.44
C PRO A 37 -4.80 -14.45 -27.25
N VAL A 38 -5.01 -14.21 -28.55
CA VAL A 38 -4.00 -13.66 -29.46
C VAL A 38 -4.66 -12.65 -30.39
N LEU A 39 -4.46 -11.36 -30.13
CA LEU A 39 -4.97 -10.28 -30.99
C LEU A 39 -4.14 -10.10 -32.29
N ASN A 40 -2.85 -10.42 -32.25
CA ASN A 40 -1.92 -10.34 -33.38
C ASN A 40 -1.43 -11.76 -33.78
N PRO A 41 -2.29 -12.59 -34.41
CA PRO A 41 -1.95 -13.97 -34.74
C PRO A 41 -0.80 -14.06 -35.75
N ASP A 42 -0.74 -13.18 -36.74
CA ASP A 42 0.31 -13.21 -37.76
C ASP A 42 1.69 -12.87 -37.19
N GLY A 43 1.77 -11.87 -36.31
CA GLY A 43 3.00 -11.51 -35.61
C GLY A 43 3.46 -12.62 -34.66
N TYR A 44 2.51 -13.28 -33.97
CA TYR A 44 2.79 -14.43 -33.12
C TYR A 44 3.40 -15.59 -33.93
N TYR A 45 2.73 -15.99 -35.01
CA TYR A 45 3.19 -17.07 -35.88
C TYR A 45 4.53 -16.74 -36.55
N TYR A 46 4.77 -15.48 -36.90
CA TYR A 46 6.07 -15.05 -37.42
C TYR A 46 7.20 -15.29 -36.41
N ASN A 47 7.01 -14.91 -35.14
CA ASN A 47 8.00 -15.17 -34.09
C ASN A 47 8.21 -16.67 -33.86
N GLU A 48 7.13 -17.45 -33.76
CA GLU A 48 7.20 -18.90 -33.56
C GLU A 48 7.97 -19.61 -34.67
N THR A 49 7.66 -19.28 -35.93
CA THR A 49 8.28 -19.95 -37.10
C THR A 49 9.72 -19.51 -37.35
N ARG A 50 10.03 -18.22 -37.15
CA ARG A 50 11.38 -17.69 -37.39
C ARG A 50 12.33 -17.92 -36.22
N TYR A 51 11.79 -18.05 -35.01
CA TYR A 51 12.55 -18.20 -33.78
C TYR A 51 11.97 -19.34 -32.94
N PRO A 52 12.00 -20.59 -33.43
CA PRO A 52 11.37 -21.74 -32.75
C PRO A 52 12.02 -22.07 -31.40
N ASN A 53 13.25 -21.63 -31.18
CA ASN A 53 13.97 -21.77 -29.91
C ASN A 53 13.86 -20.52 -29.01
N GLY A 54 12.99 -19.58 -29.36
CA GLY A 54 12.79 -18.30 -28.69
C GLY A 54 13.72 -17.18 -29.15
N GLY A 55 13.48 -15.97 -28.62
CA GLY A 55 14.26 -14.76 -28.91
C GLY A 55 13.71 -13.88 -30.05
N GLY A 56 12.57 -14.23 -30.65
CA GLY A 56 11.92 -13.42 -31.67
C GLY A 56 11.41 -12.07 -31.14
N MET A 57 11.82 -10.98 -31.76
CA MET A 57 11.49 -9.62 -31.29
C MET A 57 10.46 -8.92 -32.18
N TRP A 58 9.71 -9.66 -33.00
CA TRP A 58 8.69 -9.06 -33.86
C TRP A 58 7.53 -8.54 -33.01
N ARG A 59 7.21 -7.24 -33.12
CA ARG A 59 6.19 -6.55 -32.32
C ARG A 59 4.91 -6.25 -33.10
N LYS A 60 5.05 -5.64 -34.28
CA LYS A 60 3.95 -5.13 -35.11
C LYS A 60 3.09 -6.26 -35.69
N ASN A 61 1.98 -5.96 -36.35
CA ASN A 61 1.31 -6.97 -37.19
C ASN A 61 2.14 -7.28 -38.47
N ARG A 62 1.59 -8.05 -39.41
CA ARG A 62 2.31 -8.50 -40.61
C ARG A 62 1.81 -7.91 -41.93
N ARG A 63 0.99 -6.85 -41.88
CA ARG A 63 0.51 -6.14 -43.08
C ARG A 63 1.68 -5.54 -43.88
N PRO A 64 1.87 -5.89 -45.16
CA PRO A 64 2.85 -5.21 -46.01
C PRO A 64 2.46 -3.74 -46.22
N ILE A 65 3.38 -2.81 -45.91
CA ILE A 65 3.16 -1.37 -46.09
C ILE A 65 3.71 -0.90 -47.44
N ASN A 66 4.91 -1.39 -47.79
CA ASN A 66 5.56 -1.19 -49.08
C ASN A 66 6.53 -2.36 -49.33
N SER A 67 7.42 -2.23 -50.32
CA SER A 67 8.38 -3.29 -50.68
C SER A 67 9.39 -3.66 -49.59
N THR A 68 9.63 -2.78 -48.60
CA THR A 68 10.64 -2.99 -47.55
C THR A 68 10.07 -2.98 -46.14
N ASP A 69 8.94 -2.31 -45.92
CA ASP A 69 8.37 -2.08 -44.60
C ASP A 69 7.13 -2.94 -44.38
N THR A 70 7.06 -3.58 -43.22
CA THR A 70 5.95 -4.44 -42.82
C THR A 70 5.48 -4.08 -41.42
N GLY A 71 4.16 -4.06 -41.25
CA GLY A 71 3.49 -4.03 -39.97
C GLY A 71 3.20 -2.64 -39.44
N VAL A 72 2.11 -2.56 -38.69
CA VAL A 72 1.68 -1.44 -37.85
C VAL A 72 1.70 -1.90 -36.38
N ASP A 73 2.09 -1.02 -35.48
CA ASP A 73 1.94 -1.25 -34.03
C ASP A 73 0.47 -1.14 -33.66
N LEU A 74 -0.17 -2.27 -33.38
CA LEU A 74 -1.58 -2.32 -33.02
C LEU A 74 -1.88 -1.46 -31.78
N ASN A 75 -0.98 -1.40 -30.80
CA ASN A 75 -1.19 -0.56 -29.61
C ASN A 75 -0.79 0.90 -29.82
N ARG A 76 -0.69 1.35 -31.07
CA ARG A 76 -0.64 2.77 -31.50
C ARG A 76 -1.72 3.10 -32.53
N ASN A 77 -2.57 2.14 -32.89
CA ASN A 77 -3.54 2.25 -33.98
C ASN A 77 -4.99 2.39 -33.50
N TYR A 78 -5.23 2.54 -32.19
CA TYR A 78 -6.56 2.82 -31.67
C TYR A 78 -6.95 4.28 -31.84
N GLY A 79 -8.25 4.56 -31.93
CA GLY A 79 -8.81 5.91 -31.93
C GLY A 79 -9.20 6.42 -30.54
N PRO A 80 -9.97 7.51 -30.44
CA PRO A 80 -10.40 8.38 -31.54
C PRO A 80 -9.23 9.16 -32.15
N TYR A 81 -9.48 9.91 -33.25
CA TYR A 81 -8.41 10.56 -34.03
C TYR A 81 -7.58 11.53 -33.18
N GLU A 82 -8.22 12.27 -32.27
CA GLU A 82 -7.58 13.21 -31.35
C GLU A 82 -6.55 12.52 -30.43
N PHE A 83 -6.80 11.27 -30.03
CA PHE A 83 -5.87 10.51 -29.20
C PHE A 83 -4.83 9.83 -30.06
N TRP A 84 -5.20 9.25 -31.19
CA TRP A 84 -4.27 8.65 -32.15
C TRP A 84 -3.24 9.64 -32.73
N ASN A 85 -3.66 10.91 -32.91
CA ASN A 85 -2.84 12.00 -33.44
C ASN A 85 -2.46 13.05 -32.39
N ALA A 86 -2.54 12.70 -31.09
CA ALA A 86 -2.16 13.59 -30.00
C ALA A 86 -0.72 14.14 -30.18
N ASN A 87 -0.50 15.41 -29.84
CA ASN A 87 0.79 16.08 -29.98
C ASN A 87 1.72 15.78 -28.78
N ASN A 88 2.09 14.51 -28.62
CA ASN A 88 2.93 14.04 -27.52
C ASN A 88 4.09 13.14 -27.95
N ASN A 89 4.31 13.00 -29.27
CA ASN A 89 5.33 12.11 -29.87
C ASN A 89 5.25 10.63 -29.45
N GLY A 90 4.11 10.18 -28.91
CA GLY A 90 3.94 8.84 -28.36
C GLY A 90 3.85 7.68 -29.37
N SER A 91 4.02 7.98 -30.66
CA SER A 91 4.09 7.01 -31.76
C SER A 91 4.68 7.64 -33.02
N SER A 92 5.10 6.81 -33.97
CA SER A 92 5.77 7.25 -35.20
C SER A 92 4.85 7.25 -36.42
N THR A 93 5.06 8.19 -37.34
CA THR A 93 4.49 8.19 -38.70
C THR A 93 5.38 7.48 -39.72
N ASN A 94 6.58 7.06 -39.34
CA ASN A 94 7.52 6.36 -40.22
C ASN A 94 7.27 4.84 -40.17
N PRO A 95 6.93 4.18 -41.29
CA PRO A 95 6.70 2.73 -41.34
C PRO A 95 7.84 1.85 -40.82
N LYS A 96 9.07 2.36 -40.83
CA LYS A 96 10.27 1.65 -40.32
C LYS A 96 10.34 1.57 -38.80
N ASN A 97 9.59 2.41 -38.10
CA ASN A 97 9.65 2.46 -36.64
C ASN A 97 8.78 1.36 -36.02
N GLU A 98 9.23 0.78 -34.91
CA GLU A 98 8.48 -0.23 -34.14
C GLU A 98 7.16 0.31 -33.56
N THR A 99 7.05 1.64 -33.41
CA THR A 99 5.85 2.34 -32.95
C THR A 99 5.06 2.98 -34.10
N TYR A 100 5.23 2.50 -35.34
CA TYR A 100 4.49 3.01 -36.49
C TYR A 100 2.98 2.85 -36.26
N ARG A 101 2.26 3.96 -36.21
CA ARG A 101 0.84 4.02 -35.82
C ARG A 101 -0.16 3.71 -36.94
N GLY A 102 0.30 3.43 -38.15
CA GLY A 102 -0.53 3.25 -39.34
C GLY A 102 -0.92 4.58 -40.02
N PRO A 103 -1.70 4.51 -41.10
CA PRO A 103 -2.18 5.69 -41.83
C PRO A 103 -3.35 6.43 -41.15
N GLU A 104 -4.18 5.72 -40.38
CA GLU A 104 -5.35 6.24 -39.66
C GLU A 104 -5.75 5.30 -38.51
N PRO A 105 -6.54 5.74 -37.51
CA PRO A 105 -7.04 4.86 -36.46
C PRO A 105 -7.83 3.68 -37.03
N PHE A 106 -7.66 2.49 -36.47
CA PHE A 106 -8.33 1.25 -36.89
C PHE A 106 -8.12 0.88 -38.37
N SER A 107 -6.95 1.22 -38.94
CA SER A 107 -6.60 0.82 -40.30
C SER A 107 -6.27 -0.67 -40.44
N GLU A 108 -6.00 -1.34 -39.33
CA GLU A 108 -5.57 -2.73 -39.31
C GLU A 108 -6.75 -3.70 -39.06
N PRO A 109 -6.87 -4.80 -39.82
CA PRO A 109 -8.02 -5.71 -39.76
C PRO A 109 -8.22 -6.34 -38.37
N GLU A 110 -7.14 -6.57 -37.62
CA GLU A 110 -7.20 -7.08 -36.25
C GLU A 110 -7.98 -6.13 -35.34
N LEU A 111 -7.74 -4.82 -35.45
CA LEU A 111 -8.45 -3.82 -34.66
C LEU A 111 -9.83 -3.50 -35.20
N GLN A 112 -10.07 -3.63 -36.51
CA GLN A 112 -11.42 -3.53 -37.08
C GLN A 112 -12.33 -4.64 -36.54
N ALA A 113 -11.80 -5.86 -36.43
CA ALA A 113 -12.52 -6.98 -35.83
C ALA A 113 -12.80 -6.74 -34.34
N LEU A 114 -11.79 -6.32 -33.56
CA LEU A 114 -11.97 -5.99 -32.14
C LEU A 114 -12.99 -4.86 -31.93
N ARG A 115 -12.90 -3.78 -32.71
CA ARG A 115 -13.82 -2.65 -32.65
C ARG A 115 -15.26 -3.07 -32.95
N SER A 116 -15.44 -3.84 -34.02
CA SER A 116 -16.75 -4.38 -34.40
C SER A 116 -17.34 -5.28 -33.32
N PHE A 117 -16.50 -6.09 -32.68
CA PHE A 117 -16.89 -6.93 -31.56
C PHE A 117 -17.32 -6.10 -30.34
N CYS A 118 -16.57 -5.06 -29.98
CA CYS A 118 -16.95 -4.11 -28.92
C CYS A 118 -18.19 -3.28 -29.22
N PHE A 119 -18.58 -3.13 -30.49
CA PHE A 119 -19.86 -2.50 -30.86
C PHE A 119 -21.07 -3.43 -30.67
N GLN A 120 -20.85 -4.74 -30.74
CA GLN A 120 -21.88 -5.77 -30.58
C GLN A 120 -22.08 -6.22 -29.14
N HIS A 121 -21.14 -5.89 -28.25
CA HIS A 121 -21.16 -6.31 -26.85
C HIS A 121 -20.94 -5.13 -25.90
N LYS A 122 -21.63 -5.17 -24.76
CA LYS A 122 -21.48 -4.16 -23.70
C LYS A 122 -20.50 -4.65 -22.65
N PHE A 123 -19.25 -4.20 -22.78
CA PHE A 123 -18.21 -4.42 -21.77
C PHE A 123 -18.26 -3.32 -20.73
N GLU A 124 -17.99 -3.65 -19.47
CA GLU A 124 -17.80 -2.66 -18.40
C GLU A 124 -16.31 -2.48 -18.05
N MET A 125 -15.51 -3.54 -18.25
CA MET A 125 -14.10 -3.56 -17.92
C MET A 125 -13.28 -4.37 -18.94
N ALA A 126 -12.00 -4.03 -19.14
CA ALA A 126 -11.06 -4.75 -20.00
C ALA A 126 -9.63 -4.84 -19.41
N LEU A 127 -8.92 -5.96 -19.68
CA LEU A 127 -7.49 -6.11 -19.41
C LEU A 127 -6.74 -6.35 -20.72
N ASN A 128 -5.84 -5.43 -21.07
CA ASN A 128 -5.00 -5.49 -22.26
C ASN A 128 -3.60 -5.99 -21.88
N PHE A 129 -3.41 -7.31 -21.83
CA PHE A 129 -2.15 -7.88 -21.35
C PHE A 129 -0.98 -7.62 -22.31
N HIS A 130 0.06 -7.03 -21.76
CA HIS A 130 1.37 -6.81 -22.35
C HIS A 130 2.47 -7.47 -21.47
N THR A 131 3.70 -7.43 -21.95
CA THR A 131 4.93 -7.75 -21.21
C THR A 131 6.00 -6.81 -21.74
N TYR A 132 6.92 -6.25 -20.95
CA TYR A 132 7.24 -6.61 -19.57
C TYR A 132 7.45 -5.36 -18.70
N GLY A 133 7.53 -5.57 -17.38
CA GLY A 133 8.04 -4.54 -16.47
C GLY A 133 7.35 -4.49 -15.12
N GLY A 134 6.26 -5.23 -14.92
CA GLY A 134 5.55 -5.27 -13.66
C GLY A 134 4.82 -3.97 -13.45
N MET A 135 3.95 -3.63 -14.41
CA MET A 135 3.18 -2.40 -14.39
C MET A 135 1.70 -2.70 -14.58
N LEU A 136 0.85 -1.85 -14.00
CA LEU A 136 -0.59 -1.84 -14.19
C LEU A 136 -0.97 -0.43 -14.67
N ILE A 137 -0.99 -0.27 -15.99
CA ILE A 137 -1.11 1.03 -16.65
C ILE A 137 -2.59 1.33 -16.88
N TYR A 138 -3.01 2.58 -16.67
CA TYR A 138 -4.38 3.03 -16.95
C TYR A 138 -4.40 4.40 -17.67
N PRO A 139 -5.54 4.79 -18.28
CA PRO A 139 -5.65 6.04 -19.01
C PRO A 139 -5.45 7.32 -18.17
N TYR A 140 -5.05 8.44 -18.75
CA TYR A 140 -4.78 8.59 -20.18
C TYR A 140 -3.31 8.39 -20.51
N SER A 141 -3.07 7.75 -21.64
CA SER A 141 -1.76 7.70 -22.28
C SER A 141 -1.52 8.95 -23.14
N ALA A 142 -2.55 9.39 -23.87
CA ALA A 142 -2.47 10.48 -24.85
C ALA A 142 -2.53 11.88 -24.23
N LEU A 143 -3.17 12.02 -23.06
CA LEU A 143 -3.43 13.30 -22.41
C LEU A 143 -2.57 13.49 -21.15
N PRO A 144 -2.10 14.71 -20.86
CA PRO A 144 -1.36 15.02 -19.63
C PRO A 144 -2.31 15.25 -18.44
N SER A 145 -3.36 14.45 -18.33
CA SER A 145 -4.38 14.55 -17.28
C SER A 145 -4.88 13.18 -16.89
N GLU A 146 -5.30 13.03 -15.64
CA GLU A 146 -5.96 11.82 -15.20
C GLU A 146 -7.41 11.73 -15.66
N THR A 147 -7.97 10.52 -15.62
CA THR A 147 -9.38 10.27 -15.89
C THR A 147 -10.28 10.74 -14.74
N PRO A 148 -11.57 11.05 -15.02
CA PRO A 148 -12.59 11.22 -13.98
C PRO A 148 -12.69 10.04 -12.98
N ASP A 149 -12.33 8.82 -13.41
CA ASP A 149 -12.36 7.62 -12.55
C ASP A 149 -10.98 7.32 -11.90
N SER A 150 -10.04 8.28 -11.86
CA SER A 150 -8.67 8.04 -11.38
C SER A 150 -8.59 7.57 -9.93
N VAL A 151 -9.55 7.95 -9.09
CA VAL A 151 -9.68 7.45 -7.71
C VAL A 151 -9.91 5.93 -7.70
N TRP A 152 -10.72 5.39 -8.62
CA TRP A 152 -10.92 3.95 -8.74
C TRP A 152 -9.66 3.25 -9.22
N TYR A 153 -9.01 3.78 -10.27
CA TYR A 153 -7.77 3.22 -10.80
C TYR A 153 -6.66 3.15 -9.74
N ARG A 154 -6.45 4.24 -8.98
CA ARG A 154 -5.48 4.26 -7.87
C ARG A 154 -5.87 3.33 -6.74
N SER A 155 -7.14 3.29 -6.34
CA SER A 155 -7.60 2.40 -5.26
C SER A 155 -7.37 0.93 -5.61
N PHE A 156 -7.72 0.54 -6.84
CA PHE A 156 -7.46 -0.81 -7.34
C PHE A 156 -5.95 -1.10 -7.45
N GLY A 157 -5.17 -0.19 -8.05
CA GLY A 157 -3.72 -0.31 -8.16
C GLY A 157 -3.01 -0.45 -6.81
N MET A 158 -3.40 0.34 -5.82
CA MET A 158 -2.88 0.25 -4.45
C MET A 158 -3.20 -1.08 -3.77
N TYR A 159 -4.36 -1.67 -4.03
CA TYR A 159 -4.72 -2.97 -3.49
C TYR A 159 -3.95 -4.11 -4.19
N ILE A 160 -3.76 -4.01 -5.51
CA ILE A 160 -3.04 -5.03 -6.29
C ILE A 160 -1.52 -4.98 -6.08
N GLN A 161 -0.92 -3.80 -5.89
CA GLN A 161 0.53 -3.65 -5.78
C GLN A 161 1.20 -4.59 -4.76
N PRO A 162 0.72 -4.78 -3.52
CA PRO A 162 1.35 -5.73 -2.60
C PRO A 162 1.20 -7.20 -3.04
N LEU A 163 0.19 -7.53 -3.85
CA LEU A 163 -0.06 -8.89 -4.34
C LEU A 163 0.83 -9.26 -5.54
N THR A 164 1.23 -8.27 -6.34
CA THR A 164 2.00 -8.49 -7.60
C THR A 164 3.37 -7.80 -7.63
N SER A 165 3.58 -6.85 -6.72
CA SER A 165 4.68 -5.85 -6.73
C SER A 165 4.69 -4.93 -7.96
N TYR A 166 3.56 -4.77 -8.65
CA TYR A 166 3.52 -3.94 -9.87
C TYR A 166 3.44 -2.46 -9.54
N TYR A 167 4.17 -1.65 -10.31
CA TYR A 167 3.94 -0.21 -10.38
C TYR A 167 2.56 0.04 -11.00
N PHE A 168 1.84 1.07 -10.57
CA PHE A 168 0.58 1.47 -11.20
C PHE A 168 0.57 2.97 -11.46
N GLY A 169 -0.21 3.40 -12.46
CA GLY A 169 -0.26 4.80 -12.87
C GLY A 169 -0.59 4.95 -14.36
N THR A 170 -0.58 6.19 -14.84
CA THR A 170 -0.56 6.48 -16.28
C THR A 170 0.76 6.07 -16.92
N ASP A 171 0.88 6.13 -18.25
CA ASP A 171 2.12 5.82 -18.96
C ASP A 171 3.32 6.63 -18.41
N VAL A 172 3.14 7.93 -18.17
CA VAL A 172 4.21 8.81 -17.66
C VAL A 172 4.63 8.43 -16.23
N GLN A 173 3.68 7.97 -15.41
CA GLN A 173 3.93 7.55 -14.02
C GLN A 173 4.56 6.14 -13.92
N THR A 174 4.39 5.31 -14.95
CA THR A 174 4.88 3.92 -14.98
C THR A 174 6.05 3.75 -15.93
N VAL A 175 5.81 3.75 -17.24
CA VAL A 175 6.84 3.53 -18.26
C VAL A 175 7.72 4.75 -18.52
N GLY A 176 7.26 5.94 -18.11
CA GLY A 176 8.06 7.17 -18.10
C GLY A 176 7.94 8.04 -19.35
N TYR A 177 7.07 7.70 -20.30
CA TYR A 177 6.79 8.50 -21.50
C TYR A 177 5.32 8.40 -21.89
N ALA A 178 4.78 9.42 -22.55
CA ALA A 178 3.42 9.38 -23.08
C ALA A 178 3.34 8.50 -24.34
N THR A 179 2.21 7.82 -24.55
CA THR A 179 1.90 7.12 -25.81
C THR A 179 0.66 7.72 -26.46
N ARG A 180 0.31 7.26 -27.67
CA ARG A 180 -0.89 7.73 -28.38
C ARG A 180 -1.47 6.62 -29.25
N GLY A 181 -2.80 6.61 -29.36
CA GLY A 181 -3.54 5.52 -30.01
C GLY A 181 -3.42 4.19 -29.26
N SER A 182 -3.39 4.24 -27.93
CA SER A 182 -3.35 3.06 -27.06
C SER A 182 -4.73 2.44 -26.86
N SER A 183 -4.76 1.15 -26.53
CA SER A 183 -5.99 0.41 -26.26
C SER A 183 -6.78 0.97 -25.08
N ASP A 184 -6.13 1.25 -23.96
CA ASP A 184 -6.82 1.70 -22.74
C ASP A 184 -7.54 3.05 -22.93
N ASP A 185 -6.91 3.99 -23.63
CA ASP A 185 -7.51 5.29 -23.96
C ASP A 185 -8.80 5.13 -24.77
N TRP A 186 -8.80 4.21 -25.74
CA TRP A 186 -9.98 3.92 -26.55
C TRP A 186 -11.07 3.15 -25.79
N PHE A 187 -10.69 2.19 -24.94
CA PHE A 187 -11.66 1.48 -24.11
C PHE A 187 -12.37 2.45 -23.17
N TYR A 188 -11.63 3.36 -22.53
CA TYR A 188 -12.18 4.36 -21.63
C TYR A 188 -13.07 5.38 -22.35
N THR A 189 -12.71 5.77 -23.58
CA THR A 189 -13.45 6.78 -24.34
C THR A 189 -14.66 6.17 -25.05
N PRO A 190 -15.90 6.64 -24.85
CA PRO A 190 -17.06 6.16 -25.61
C PRO A 190 -16.84 6.30 -27.13
N ASP A 191 -17.26 5.30 -27.91
CA ASP A 191 -17.14 5.30 -29.38
C ASP A 191 -18.36 4.63 -29.99
N SER A 192 -19.18 5.40 -30.71
CA SER A 192 -20.41 4.91 -31.35
C SER A 192 -21.32 4.18 -30.35
N THR A 193 -21.55 2.87 -30.51
CA THR A 193 -22.37 2.04 -29.62
C THR A 193 -21.59 1.45 -28.44
N LYS A 194 -20.25 1.58 -28.40
CA LYS A 194 -19.40 1.18 -27.27
C LYS A 194 -19.44 2.27 -26.19
N GLY A 195 -19.89 1.91 -24.99
CA GLY A 195 -19.82 2.77 -23.81
C GLY A 195 -18.39 2.96 -23.28
N LYS A 196 -18.27 3.66 -22.13
CA LYS A 196 -17.04 3.73 -21.33
C LYS A 196 -16.72 2.34 -20.77
N VAL A 197 -15.48 1.89 -20.94
CA VAL A 197 -14.95 0.63 -20.38
C VAL A 197 -13.75 0.97 -19.51
N LEU A 198 -13.74 0.55 -18.24
CA LEU A 198 -12.57 0.72 -17.39
C LEU A 198 -11.49 -0.28 -17.80
N ALA A 199 -10.36 0.21 -18.26
CA ALA A 199 -9.31 -0.61 -18.86
C ALA A 199 -7.98 -0.42 -18.17
N PHE A 200 -7.24 -1.52 -18.04
CA PHE A 200 -5.83 -1.50 -17.68
C PHE A 200 -5.02 -2.27 -18.72
N SER A 201 -3.76 -1.86 -18.90
CA SER A 201 -2.71 -2.65 -19.53
C SER A 201 -1.74 -3.18 -18.48
N PRO A 202 -1.87 -4.45 -18.06
CA PRO A 202 -0.82 -5.10 -17.28
C PRO A 202 0.40 -5.36 -18.16
N GLU A 203 1.56 -4.84 -17.79
CA GLU A 203 2.86 -5.27 -18.30
C GLU A 203 3.37 -6.40 -17.43
N ALA A 204 2.92 -7.62 -17.73
CA ALA A 204 3.20 -8.80 -16.93
C ALA A 204 4.71 -9.12 -16.88
N SER A 205 5.14 -9.87 -15.85
CA SER A 205 6.55 -10.16 -15.53
C SER A 205 7.39 -8.94 -15.16
N TYR A 206 8.61 -9.12 -14.66
CA TYR A 206 9.45 -8.02 -14.19
C TYR A 206 10.51 -7.59 -15.22
N GLN A 207 11.23 -6.49 -14.95
CA GLN A 207 12.30 -5.98 -15.83
C GLN A 207 13.35 -7.04 -16.20
N PHE A 208 13.77 -7.84 -15.24
CA PHE A 208 14.76 -8.90 -15.45
C PHE A 208 14.23 -10.12 -16.22
N ASP A 209 12.91 -10.24 -16.42
CA ASP A 209 12.30 -11.33 -17.19
C ASP A 209 12.31 -11.04 -18.71
N GLY A 210 12.18 -9.76 -19.11
CA GLY A 210 12.13 -9.34 -20.52
C GLY A 210 10.97 -9.95 -21.32
N PHE A 211 11.03 -9.85 -22.65
CA PHE A 211 10.03 -10.46 -23.55
C PHE A 211 10.16 -12.00 -23.63
N TRP A 212 11.34 -12.53 -23.33
CA TRP A 212 11.69 -13.95 -23.40
C TRP A 212 12.16 -14.47 -22.04
N PRO A 213 11.24 -14.61 -21.07
CA PRO A 213 11.58 -15.10 -19.75
C PRO A 213 12.16 -16.52 -19.82
N LYS A 214 13.02 -16.84 -18.85
CA LYS A 214 13.52 -18.22 -18.66
C LYS A 214 12.33 -19.17 -18.50
N GLN A 215 12.47 -20.42 -18.97
CA GLN A 215 11.38 -21.40 -18.93
C GLN A 215 10.79 -21.60 -17.53
N ASN A 216 11.63 -21.62 -16.48
CA ASN A 216 11.17 -21.74 -15.10
C ASN A 216 10.37 -20.53 -14.58
N ARG A 217 10.43 -19.38 -15.25
CA ARG A 217 9.64 -18.18 -14.94
C ARG A 217 8.26 -18.20 -15.58
N ILE A 218 8.01 -18.99 -16.63
CA ILE A 218 6.76 -18.94 -17.40
C ILE A 218 5.52 -19.17 -16.51
N ILE A 219 5.47 -20.28 -15.78
CA ILE A 219 4.34 -20.60 -14.90
C ILE A 219 4.31 -19.67 -13.68
N GLN A 220 5.47 -19.26 -13.20
CA GLN A 220 5.58 -18.37 -12.05
C GLN A 220 5.00 -16.98 -12.37
N ILE A 221 5.26 -16.42 -13.55
CA ILE A 221 4.66 -15.17 -14.02
C ILE A 221 3.13 -15.28 -14.10
N ALA A 222 2.61 -16.43 -14.56
CA ALA A 222 1.18 -16.66 -14.62
C ALA A 222 0.53 -16.69 -13.23
N LYS A 223 1.17 -17.36 -12.26
CA LYS A 223 0.77 -17.36 -10.84
C LYS A 223 0.80 -15.97 -10.22
N GLU A 224 1.86 -15.20 -10.48
CA GLU A 224 2.03 -13.82 -9.99
C GLU A 224 0.92 -12.88 -10.50
N ASN A 225 0.29 -13.17 -11.64
CA ASN A 225 -0.82 -12.38 -12.19
C ASN A 225 -2.22 -12.89 -11.79
N PHE A 226 -2.33 -14.08 -11.18
CA PHE A 226 -3.61 -14.65 -10.81
C PHE A 226 -4.42 -13.74 -9.86
N PRO A 227 -3.83 -13.15 -8.79
CA PRO A 227 -4.57 -12.25 -7.90
C PRO A 227 -5.10 -10.99 -8.60
N LEU A 228 -4.36 -10.46 -9.58
CA LEU A 228 -4.80 -9.33 -10.39
C LEU A 228 -6.07 -9.68 -11.18
N ILE A 229 -6.04 -10.78 -11.94
CA ILE A 229 -7.18 -11.17 -12.79
C ILE A 229 -8.40 -11.51 -11.92
N LEU A 230 -8.21 -12.25 -10.82
CA LEU A 230 -9.28 -12.62 -9.91
C LEU A 230 -9.99 -11.39 -9.33
N ASN A 231 -9.23 -10.42 -8.82
CA ASN A 231 -9.80 -9.19 -8.27
C ASN A 231 -10.43 -8.30 -9.33
N PHE A 232 -9.87 -8.27 -10.54
CA PHE A 232 -10.45 -7.53 -11.65
C PHE A 232 -11.84 -8.08 -12.03
N LEU A 233 -12.01 -9.39 -12.08
CA LEU A 233 -13.31 -10.02 -12.36
C LEU A 233 -14.35 -9.78 -11.26
N TRP A 234 -13.92 -9.77 -9.99
CA TRP A 234 -14.77 -9.35 -8.89
C TRP A 234 -15.26 -7.92 -9.08
N SER A 235 -14.36 -7.03 -9.46
CA SER A 235 -14.63 -5.60 -9.58
C SER A 235 -15.65 -5.24 -10.67
N ALA A 236 -16.07 -6.16 -11.52
CA ALA A 236 -17.23 -5.96 -12.40
C ALA A 236 -18.56 -5.86 -11.62
N GLY A 237 -18.60 -6.39 -10.40
CA GLY A 237 -19.67 -6.17 -9.42
C GLY A 237 -19.19 -5.25 -8.30
N ALA A 238 -19.67 -5.49 -7.08
CA ALA A 238 -19.01 -4.99 -5.88
C ALA A 238 -17.79 -5.86 -5.55
N ASN A 239 -16.76 -5.26 -4.96
CA ASN A 239 -15.57 -5.99 -4.53
C ASN A 239 -15.07 -5.41 -3.21
N ILE A 240 -15.70 -5.81 -2.10
CA ILE A 240 -15.25 -5.35 -0.77
C ILE A 240 -13.96 -6.05 -0.41
N ARG A 241 -12.93 -5.26 -0.10
CA ARG A 241 -11.62 -5.74 0.37
C ARG A 241 -11.20 -5.01 1.63
N LEU A 242 -10.54 -5.74 2.53
CA LEU A 242 -9.76 -5.13 3.60
C LEU A 242 -8.53 -4.48 2.97
N ILE A 243 -8.44 -3.15 3.06
CA ILE A 243 -7.36 -2.37 2.43
C ILE A 243 -6.33 -1.88 3.44
N ASP A 244 -6.71 -1.78 4.71
CA ASP A 244 -5.80 -1.46 5.80
C ASP A 244 -6.26 -2.12 7.11
N ASN A 245 -5.30 -2.42 7.97
CA ASN A 245 -5.55 -2.91 9.32
C ASN A 245 -4.48 -2.38 10.26
N TYR A 246 -4.90 -2.06 11.49
CA TYR A 246 -4.06 -1.42 12.48
C TYR A 246 -4.42 -1.87 13.88
N TYR A 247 -3.42 -2.20 14.67
CA TYR A 247 -3.58 -2.32 16.10
C TYR A 247 -3.00 -1.09 16.81
N PHE A 248 -3.81 -0.47 17.66
CA PHE A 248 -3.31 0.55 18.59
C PHE A 248 -3.61 0.22 20.03
N PHE A 249 -2.72 0.65 20.90
CA PHE A 249 -2.82 0.44 22.33
C PHE A 249 -2.99 1.78 23.05
N ASP A 250 -4.10 1.94 23.77
CA ASP A 250 -4.32 3.05 24.68
C ASP A 250 -3.56 2.77 25.99
N THR A 251 -2.37 3.35 26.11
CA THR A 251 -1.48 3.16 27.27
C THR A 251 -2.12 3.60 28.58
N LEU A 252 -2.98 4.62 28.56
CA LEU A 252 -3.64 5.12 29.76
C LEU A 252 -4.72 4.14 30.22
N ARG A 253 -5.63 3.75 29.33
CA ARG A 253 -6.74 2.85 29.68
C ARG A 253 -6.32 1.37 29.74
N LYS A 254 -5.15 1.06 29.19
CA LYS A 254 -4.64 -0.31 28.97
C LYS A 254 -5.57 -1.14 28.08
N VAL A 255 -6.14 -0.50 27.06
CA VAL A 255 -7.07 -1.12 26.11
C VAL A 255 -6.45 -1.13 24.72
N GLY A 256 -6.39 -2.32 24.12
CA GLY A 256 -6.02 -2.52 22.73
C GLY A 256 -7.23 -2.36 21.82
N TYR A 257 -7.00 -1.84 20.63
CA TYR A 257 -8.02 -1.64 19.61
C TYR A 257 -7.49 -2.10 18.26
N LEU A 258 -8.33 -2.84 17.55
CA LEU A 258 -8.12 -3.27 16.17
C LEU A 258 -8.98 -2.41 15.25
N SER A 259 -8.34 -1.56 14.46
CA SER A 259 -8.96 -0.80 13.38
C SER A 259 -8.81 -1.56 12.06
N LEU A 260 -9.91 -1.69 11.31
CA LEU A 260 -9.98 -2.34 10.00
C LEU A 260 -10.64 -1.37 9.03
N GLU A 261 -10.02 -1.12 7.88
CA GLU A 261 -10.57 -0.30 6.82
C GLU A 261 -10.89 -1.17 5.60
N PHE A 262 -12.17 -1.18 5.23
CA PHE A 262 -12.68 -1.85 4.05
C PHE A 262 -12.92 -0.82 2.95
N GLN A 263 -12.76 -1.23 1.70
CA GLN A 263 -13.10 -0.40 0.55
C GLN A 263 -13.82 -1.24 -0.50
N ASN A 264 -14.80 -0.63 -1.18
CA ASN A 264 -15.37 -1.22 -2.38
C ASN A 264 -14.48 -0.91 -3.60
N LEU A 265 -13.74 -1.91 -4.08
CA LEU A 265 -12.91 -1.83 -5.28
C LEU A 265 -13.68 -2.19 -6.56
N GLY A 266 -14.98 -2.44 -6.45
CA GLY A 266 -15.86 -2.74 -7.57
C GLY A 266 -16.47 -1.51 -8.23
N ILE A 267 -17.15 -1.72 -9.34
CA ILE A 267 -17.86 -0.68 -10.11
C ILE A 267 -19.35 -0.60 -9.78
N LYS A 268 -19.84 -1.46 -8.88
CA LYS A 268 -21.22 -1.49 -8.36
C LYS A 268 -21.22 -1.39 -6.84
N PRO A 269 -22.29 -0.85 -6.23
CA PRO A 269 -22.46 -0.92 -4.78
C PRO A 269 -22.65 -2.36 -4.30
N ASN A 270 -22.27 -2.62 -3.05
CA ASN A 270 -22.42 -3.92 -2.42
C ASN A 270 -23.84 -4.14 -1.84
N GLY A 271 -24.16 -5.39 -1.48
CA GLY A 271 -25.48 -5.76 -0.98
C GLY A 271 -25.70 -5.36 0.49
N SER A 272 -26.96 -5.13 0.87
CA SER A 272 -27.34 -4.74 2.25
C SER A 272 -27.20 -5.86 3.30
N LYS A 273 -26.87 -7.09 2.87
CA LYS A 273 -26.66 -8.25 3.74
C LYS A 273 -25.18 -8.64 3.87
N ASP A 274 -24.30 -7.92 3.18
CA ASP A 274 -22.87 -8.19 3.22
C ASP A 274 -22.35 -7.92 4.62
N ASN A 275 -21.49 -8.80 5.12
CA ASN A 275 -20.98 -8.74 6.48
C ASN A 275 -19.54 -9.22 6.54
N VAL A 276 -18.89 -8.89 7.65
CA VAL A 276 -17.54 -9.34 7.98
C VAL A 276 -17.58 -10.07 9.31
N HIS A 277 -17.07 -11.29 9.33
CA HIS A 277 -16.82 -12.08 10.53
C HIS A 277 -15.31 -12.06 10.82
N ILE A 278 -14.93 -11.72 12.05
CA ILE A 278 -13.53 -11.60 12.46
C ILE A 278 -13.35 -12.40 13.73
N TYR A 279 -12.38 -13.31 13.73
CA TYR A 279 -12.06 -14.09 14.91
C TYR A 279 -10.55 -14.36 15.04
N SER A 280 -10.08 -14.48 16.28
CA SER A 280 -8.70 -14.85 16.58
C SER A 280 -8.49 -16.36 16.43
N LEU A 281 -7.33 -16.74 15.86
CA LEU A 281 -6.86 -18.13 15.88
C LEU A 281 -6.14 -18.50 17.18
N LEU A 282 -5.92 -17.53 18.08
CA LEU A 282 -5.20 -17.74 19.33
C LEU A 282 -6.15 -17.66 20.54
N ASN A 283 -6.26 -18.76 21.29
CA ASN A 283 -7.19 -18.88 22.42
C ASN A 283 -6.91 -17.89 23.57
N GLU A 284 -5.69 -17.36 23.64
CA GLU A 284 -5.25 -16.35 24.59
C GLU A 284 -5.89 -14.98 24.32
N VAL A 285 -6.34 -14.70 23.09
CA VAL A 285 -6.96 -13.43 22.69
C VAL A 285 -8.35 -13.69 22.13
N SER A 286 -9.38 -13.59 22.96
CA SER A 286 -10.75 -13.99 22.62
C SER A 286 -11.54 -12.90 21.86
N LEU A 287 -11.20 -12.65 20.60
CA LEU A 287 -12.02 -11.83 19.69
C LEU A 287 -12.77 -12.75 18.73
N ASP A 288 -14.09 -12.64 18.68
CA ASP A 288 -14.97 -13.31 17.70
C ASP A 288 -16.22 -12.43 17.54
N THR A 289 -16.39 -11.82 16.36
CA THR A 289 -17.48 -10.87 16.12
C THR A 289 -17.88 -10.80 14.66
N THR A 290 -19.17 -10.59 14.41
CA THR A 290 -19.73 -10.37 13.07
C THR A 290 -20.34 -8.97 12.99
N LEU A 291 -20.06 -8.26 11.90
CA LEU A 291 -20.50 -6.89 11.66
C LEU A 291 -21.10 -6.77 10.26
N PHE A 292 -22.24 -6.11 10.13
CA PHE A 292 -22.83 -5.80 8.84
C PHE A 292 -22.15 -4.59 8.20
N LEU A 293 -21.93 -4.67 6.89
CA LEU A 293 -21.38 -3.57 6.12
C LEU A 293 -22.50 -2.64 5.63
N PRO A 294 -22.28 -1.31 5.61
CA PRO A 294 -23.17 -0.41 4.89
C PRO A 294 -23.11 -0.69 3.38
N SER A 295 -24.04 -0.11 2.63
CA SER A 295 -24.01 -0.11 1.17
C SER A 295 -22.98 0.89 0.65
N LEU A 296 -21.74 0.43 0.54
CA LEU A 296 -20.59 1.13 -0.02
C LEU A 296 -20.69 1.29 -1.54
N GLN A 297 -20.67 2.54 -2.00
CA GLN A 297 -20.48 2.91 -3.39
C GLN A 297 -19.06 2.56 -3.88
N PRO A 298 -18.83 2.49 -5.20
CA PRO A 298 -17.47 2.35 -5.76
C PRO A 298 -16.49 3.35 -5.12
N THR A 299 -15.31 2.86 -4.73
CA THR A 299 -14.24 3.61 -4.04
C THR A 299 -14.52 4.03 -2.60
N GLU A 300 -15.75 3.87 -2.11
CA GLU A 300 -16.12 4.24 -0.74
C GLU A 300 -15.43 3.31 0.27
N LYS A 301 -15.02 3.92 1.39
CA LYS A 301 -14.32 3.26 2.50
C LYS A 301 -15.21 3.17 3.73
N TYR A 302 -15.05 2.12 4.51
CA TYR A 302 -15.69 1.95 5.81
C TYR A 302 -14.68 1.43 6.84
N SER A 303 -14.58 2.13 7.95
CA SER A 303 -13.64 1.78 9.03
C SER A 303 -14.39 1.29 10.26
N ILE A 304 -13.88 0.22 10.85
CA ILE A 304 -14.40 -0.42 12.04
C ILE A 304 -13.30 -0.44 13.08
N THR A 305 -13.63 -0.09 14.32
CA THR A 305 -12.73 -0.23 15.46
C THR A 305 -13.32 -1.20 16.47
N LEU A 306 -12.57 -2.25 16.78
CA LEU A 306 -12.93 -3.29 17.74
C LEU A 306 -12.01 -3.22 18.95
N SER A 307 -12.56 -3.27 20.16
CA SER A 307 -11.72 -3.47 21.34
C SER A 307 -11.16 -4.89 21.36
N VAL A 308 -9.84 -4.99 21.50
CA VAL A 308 -9.15 -6.26 21.70
C VAL A 308 -9.16 -6.57 23.20
N PRO A 309 -9.69 -7.72 23.64
CA PRO A 309 -9.67 -8.10 25.04
C PRO A 309 -8.25 -8.21 25.59
N ILE A 310 -8.09 -8.02 26.90
CA ILE A 310 -6.81 -8.30 27.56
C ILE A 310 -6.49 -9.79 27.34
N PRO A 311 -5.28 -10.12 26.87
CA PRO A 311 -4.86 -11.50 26.72
C PRO A 311 -4.88 -12.29 28.04
N LYS A 312 -5.06 -13.61 27.95
CA LYS A 312 -4.92 -14.51 29.12
C LYS A 312 -3.51 -14.44 29.72
N PRO A 313 -3.32 -14.76 31.02
CA PRO A 313 -2.01 -14.70 31.68
C PRO A 313 -0.86 -15.47 31.00
N SER A 314 -1.17 -16.53 30.23
CA SER A 314 -0.18 -17.29 29.46
C SER A 314 0.35 -16.57 28.21
N PHE A 315 -0.25 -15.45 27.82
CA PHE A 315 0.14 -14.70 26.64
C PHE A 315 1.46 -13.95 26.88
N VAL A 316 2.40 -14.09 25.95
CA VAL A 316 3.66 -13.35 25.99
C VAL A 316 3.49 -12.03 25.22
N ASN A 317 3.63 -10.89 25.89
CA ASN A 317 3.52 -9.58 25.24
C ASN A 317 4.53 -9.42 24.09
N GLY A 318 4.11 -8.81 22.98
CA GLY A 318 4.86 -8.73 21.73
C GLY A 318 4.75 -9.97 20.84
N SER A 319 3.86 -10.92 21.16
CA SER A 319 3.60 -12.07 20.28
C SER A 319 2.69 -11.70 19.11
N SER A 320 2.92 -12.36 17.97
CA SER A 320 2.04 -12.22 16.81
C SER A 320 0.78 -13.05 17.00
N VAL A 321 -0.37 -12.45 16.69
CA VAL A 321 -1.69 -13.07 16.73
C VAL A 321 -2.30 -12.99 15.34
N ASN A 322 -2.79 -14.13 14.86
CA ASN A 322 -3.47 -14.24 13.58
C ASN A 322 -4.98 -14.09 13.80
N PHE A 323 -5.60 -13.21 13.03
CA PHE A 323 -7.05 -13.07 12.94
C PHE A 323 -7.50 -13.46 11.55
N VAL A 324 -8.55 -14.27 11.47
CA VAL A 324 -9.25 -14.52 10.21
C VAL A 324 -10.25 -13.40 10.02
N VAL A 325 -10.26 -12.80 8.83
CA VAL A 325 -11.24 -11.82 8.38
C VAL A 325 -12.02 -12.44 7.23
N SER A 326 -13.26 -12.80 7.49
CA SER A 326 -14.16 -13.47 6.57
C SER A 326 -15.19 -12.47 6.02
N ILE A 327 -15.07 -12.10 4.76
CA ILE A 327 -16.01 -11.22 4.06
C ILE A 327 -17.06 -12.08 3.37
N SER A 328 -18.32 -11.97 3.80
CA SER A 328 -19.46 -12.59 3.12
C SER A 328 -20.10 -11.57 2.19
N GLN A 329 -19.95 -11.76 0.87
CA GLN A 329 -20.50 -10.89 -0.18
C GLN A 329 -21.18 -11.74 -1.25
N ASP A 330 -22.42 -11.40 -1.64
CA ASP A 330 -23.20 -12.16 -2.63
C ASP A 330 -23.31 -13.66 -2.31
N ASN A 331 -23.41 -14.00 -1.01
CA ASN A 331 -23.36 -15.37 -0.47
C ASN A 331 -22.05 -16.13 -0.72
N VAL A 332 -20.99 -15.43 -1.16
CA VAL A 332 -19.63 -15.97 -1.27
C VAL A 332 -18.84 -15.53 -0.05
N LEU A 333 -18.32 -16.51 0.69
CA LEU A 333 -17.40 -16.27 1.79
C LEU A 333 -15.97 -16.21 1.26
N ARG A 334 -15.26 -15.11 1.52
CA ARG A 334 -13.85 -14.93 1.19
C ARG A 334 -13.06 -14.65 2.46
N ASN A 335 -12.07 -15.49 2.74
CA ASN A 335 -11.28 -15.42 3.96
C ASN A 335 -9.91 -14.83 3.67
N ASP A 336 -9.46 -13.94 4.53
CA ASP A 336 -8.07 -13.48 4.60
C ASP A 336 -7.56 -13.63 6.04
N THR A 337 -6.25 -13.68 6.22
CA THR A 337 -5.63 -13.75 7.55
C THR A 337 -4.72 -12.56 7.75
N ILE A 338 -4.97 -11.79 8.81
CA ILE A 338 -4.08 -10.70 9.23
C ILE A 338 -3.26 -11.14 10.45
N SER A 339 -1.98 -10.79 10.44
CA SER A 339 -1.04 -11.08 11.54
C SER A 339 -0.65 -9.77 12.22
N LEU A 340 -0.99 -9.61 13.50
CA LEU A 340 -0.71 -8.40 14.27
C LEU A 340 0.14 -8.72 15.49
N VAL A 341 1.00 -7.79 15.89
CA VAL A 341 1.76 -7.90 17.14
C VAL A 341 0.98 -7.24 18.26
N LEU A 342 0.63 -8.03 19.28
CA LEU A 342 -0.14 -7.59 20.45
C LEU A 342 0.72 -7.74 21.72
N TYR A 343 0.43 -7.10 22.85
CA TYR A 343 -0.71 -6.24 23.13
C TYR A 343 -0.22 -4.84 23.56
N ALA A 344 0.47 -4.69 24.69
CA ALA A 344 0.95 -3.37 25.09
C ALA A 344 2.26 -3.02 24.36
N TYR A 345 2.35 -1.80 23.83
CA TYR A 345 3.61 -1.28 23.30
C TYR A 345 3.85 0.14 23.78
N GLU A 346 5.12 0.53 23.77
CA GLU A 346 5.58 1.90 23.96
C GLU A 346 6.06 2.46 22.62
N ILE A 347 5.88 3.77 22.44
CA ILE A 347 6.34 4.49 21.24
C ILE A 347 7.56 5.32 21.61
N VAL A 348 8.65 5.10 20.88
CA VAL A 348 9.75 6.06 20.79
C VAL A 348 9.55 6.88 19.52
N ASP A 349 9.18 8.14 19.68
CA ASP A 349 9.00 9.07 18.56
C ASP A 349 10.37 9.45 17.98
N LEU A 350 10.58 9.05 16.72
CA LEU A 350 11.80 9.31 15.97
C LEU A 350 11.61 10.45 14.96
N LYS A 351 10.42 11.05 14.84
CA LYS A 351 10.16 12.11 13.85
C LYS A 351 10.96 13.38 14.14
N GLN A 352 11.31 13.63 15.39
CA GLN A 352 11.90 14.91 15.80
C GLN A 352 13.28 15.16 15.17
N PRO A 353 13.62 16.40 14.74
CA PRO A 353 14.88 16.69 14.05
C PRO A 353 16.13 16.30 14.85
N GLU A 354 16.09 16.40 16.18
CA GLU A 354 17.19 16.03 17.06
C GLU A 354 17.51 14.53 17.03
N ARG A 355 16.61 13.69 16.51
CA ARG A 355 16.81 12.25 16.33
C ARG A 355 17.57 11.89 15.07
N TRP A 356 17.86 12.85 14.18
CA TRP A 356 18.51 12.62 12.89
C TRP A 356 19.73 13.50 12.65
N ASN A 357 20.74 12.97 11.99
CA ASN A 357 21.91 13.71 11.55
C ASN A 357 21.69 14.22 10.10
N PHE A 358 21.42 15.51 9.97
CA PHE A 358 21.23 16.20 8.69
C PHE A 358 22.54 16.67 8.04
N GLU A 359 23.69 16.52 8.70
CA GLU A 359 24.98 16.93 8.15
C GLU A 359 25.28 16.17 6.84
N GLY A 360 25.48 16.92 5.75
CA GLY A 360 25.70 16.35 4.42
C GLY A 360 24.46 15.74 3.75
N SER A 361 23.30 15.81 4.40
CA SER A 361 22.02 15.33 3.88
C SER A 361 21.26 16.44 3.15
N GLN A 362 20.48 16.09 2.11
CA GLN A 362 19.50 17.02 1.54
C GLN A 362 18.11 16.89 2.15
N TRP A 363 17.89 15.89 3.02
CA TRP A 363 16.62 15.72 3.71
C TRP A 363 16.27 16.94 4.58
N GLY A 364 14.98 17.21 4.75
CA GLY A 364 14.50 18.29 5.59
C GLY A 364 13.00 18.22 5.85
N PHE A 365 12.45 19.21 6.54
CA PHE A 365 11.03 19.26 6.87
C PHE A 365 10.28 20.27 5.99
N GLU A 366 9.09 19.87 5.58
CA GLU A 366 8.08 20.70 4.92
C GLU A 366 6.76 20.63 5.66
N PHE A 367 5.88 21.61 5.40
CA PHE A 367 4.56 21.69 6.02
C PHE A 367 3.47 21.26 5.02
N ASP A 368 2.74 20.20 5.34
CA ASP A 368 1.54 19.80 4.61
C ASP A 368 0.35 20.60 5.16
N SER A 369 -0.06 21.64 4.42
CA SER A 369 -1.20 22.47 4.80
C SER A 369 -2.54 21.73 4.77
N THR A 370 -2.64 20.60 4.08
CA THR A 370 -3.88 19.79 4.02
C THR A 370 -4.09 18.96 5.28
N LYS A 371 -3.00 18.62 5.98
CA LYS A 371 -3.00 17.86 7.23
C LYS A 371 -2.61 18.68 8.45
N GLU A 372 -2.13 19.90 8.25
CA GLU A 372 -1.55 20.76 9.29
C GLU A 372 -0.39 20.08 10.04
N VAL A 373 0.42 19.28 9.34
CA VAL A 373 1.57 18.58 9.91
C VAL A 373 2.85 18.86 9.14
N TYR A 374 3.97 18.88 9.86
CA TYR A 374 5.28 18.78 9.23
C TYR A 374 5.58 17.34 8.84
N TYR A 375 6.15 17.14 7.65
CA TYR A 375 6.69 15.87 7.19
C TYR A 375 8.17 16.02 6.84
N LEU A 376 8.90 14.93 6.99
CA LEU A 376 10.28 14.80 6.55
C LEU A 376 10.27 14.42 5.06
N CYS A 377 11.06 15.07 4.23
CA CYS A 377 11.22 14.75 2.82
C CYS A 377 12.69 14.76 2.42
N ASP A 378 13.06 14.04 1.37
CA ASP A 378 14.45 13.94 0.91
C ASP A 378 14.93 15.20 0.17
N SER A 379 14.01 15.96 -0.42
CA SER A 379 14.31 17.09 -1.32
C SER A 379 13.37 18.28 -1.07
N PRO A 380 13.47 18.95 0.08
CA PRO A 380 12.56 20.03 0.43
C PRO A 380 12.60 21.18 -0.59
N TYR A 381 11.42 21.64 -0.99
CA TYR A 381 11.09 22.73 -1.91
C TYR A 381 11.47 22.49 -3.37
N ARG A 382 11.85 21.25 -3.74
CA ARG A 382 12.32 20.92 -5.09
C ARG A 382 12.13 19.44 -5.39
N ASN A 383 12.48 19.04 -6.60
CA ASN A 383 12.65 17.63 -6.94
C ASN A 383 14.06 17.16 -6.52
N TYR A 384 14.23 15.87 -6.24
CA TYR A 384 15.55 15.31 -5.95
C TYR A 384 16.47 15.36 -7.16
N ALA A 385 17.77 15.58 -6.91
CA ALA A 385 18.77 15.74 -7.96
C ALA A 385 19.18 14.41 -8.60
N ASP A 386 19.71 14.46 -9.82
CA ASP A 386 20.34 13.31 -10.48
C ASP A 386 21.62 12.90 -9.74
N SER A 387 21.91 11.60 -9.76
CA SER A 387 23.14 10.96 -9.27
C SER A 387 23.43 11.26 -7.80
N LEU A 388 22.36 11.34 -7.02
CA LEU A 388 22.39 11.68 -5.61
C LEU A 388 22.05 10.45 -4.78
N ASP A 389 23.03 10.02 -4.00
CA ASP A 389 22.82 9.06 -2.92
C ASP A 389 22.59 9.85 -1.62
N ASN A 390 21.33 10.17 -1.33
CA ASN A 390 20.92 11.03 -0.23
C ASN A 390 20.55 10.24 1.01
N TYR A 391 21.42 10.27 2.02
CA TYR A 391 21.26 9.50 3.26
C TYR A 391 20.87 10.39 4.44
N LEU A 392 20.02 9.89 5.32
CA LEU A 392 19.69 10.48 6.61
C LEU A 392 19.82 9.42 7.72
N TYR A 393 20.70 9.68 8.69
CA TYR A 393 21.07 8.71 9.72
C TYR A 393 20.43 9.06 11.07
N SER A 394 20.00 8.08 11.84
CA SER A 394 19.56 8.32 13.21
C SER A 394 20.74 8.78 14.08
N LYS A 395 20.51 9.72 15.00
CA LYS A 395 21.49 10.09 16.02
C LYS A 395 21.56 8.98 17.06
N GLY A 396 22.69 8.27 17.06
CA GLY A 396 22.92 7.15 17.96
C GLY A 396 22.13 5.90 17.59
N SER A 397 22.16 4.93 18.50
CA SER A 397 21.54 3.62 18.36
C SER A 397 20.45 3.42 19.41
N TYR A 398 19.49 2.55 19.11
CA TYR A 398 18.35 2.21 19.95
C TYR A 398 18.47 0.75 20.41
N ARG A 399 18.49 0.54 21.71
CA ARG A 399 18.60 -0.80 22.30
C ARG A 399 17.27 -1.54 22.19
N LEU A 400 17.21 -2.59 21.39
CA LEU A 400 15.99 -3.40 21.20
C LEU A 400 15.92 -4.60 22.16
N ASN A 401 15.98 -4.34 23.46
CA ASN A 401 15.94 -5.39 24.50
C ASN A 401 14.53 -5.93 24.77
N PHE A 402 13.82 -6.32 23.72
CA PHE A 402 12.40 -6.66 23.75
C PHE A 402 12.12 -7.95 22.97
N LYS A 403 11.00 -8.61 23.28
CA LYS A 403 10.55 -9.78 22.54
C LYS A 403 10.12 -9.43 21.11
N ASN A 404 9.69 -8.18 20.90
CA ASN A 404 9.29 -7.65 19.61
C ASN A 404 9.58 -6.15 19.54
N ALA A 405 9.91 -5.69 18.34
CA ALA A 405 10.02 -4.28 18.00
C ALA A 405 9.67 -4.08 16.53
N GLN A 406 9.05 -2.94 16.22
CA GLN A 406 8.65 -2.57 14.87
C GLN A 406 9.00 -1.10 14.62
N LEU A 407 9.53 -0.80 13.44
CA LEU A 407 9.62 0.58 12.96
C LEU A 407 8.38 0.87 12.11
N GLU A 408 7.72 1.98 12.38
CA GLU A 408 6.57 2.45 11.62
C GLU A 408 6.87 3.80 10.99
N ILE A 409 6.41 3.98 9.75
CA ILE A 409 6.36 5.28 9.08
C ILE A 409 5.02 5.42 8.35
N TYR A 410 4.58 6.65 8.13
CA TYR A 410 3.54 7.00 7.17
C TYR A 410 4.24 7.68 5.99
N SER A 411 3.99 7.25 4.77
CA SER A 411 4.68 7.85 3.63
C SER A 411 3.83 7.91 2.38
N ARG A 412 4.18 8.84 1.50
CA ARG A 412 3.73 8.96 0.11
C ARG A 412 4.97 9.24 -0.75
N TRP A 413 4.97 8.83 -2.01
CA TRP A 413 6.15 8.99 -2.85
C TRP A 413 5.82 9.10 -4.34
N LEU A 414 6.69 9.80 -5.06
CA LEU A 414 6.84 9.74 -6.50
C LEU A 414 8.33 9.64 -6.82
N ILE A 415 8.78 8.40 -7.00
CA ILE A 415 10.18 8.03 -7.23
C ILE A 415 10.24 7.28 -8.56
N GLU A 416 11.27 7.49 -9.37
CA GLU A 416 11.32 6.91 -10.71
C GLU A 416 11.23 5.37 -10.69
N PRO A 417 10.24 4.77 -11.37
CA PRO A 417 10.19 3.31 -11.54
C PRO A 417 11.46 2.77 -12.19
N PHE A 418 11.93 1.61 -11.72
CA PHE A 418 13.07 0.88 -12.24
C PHE A 418 14.46 1.48 -12.03
N TYR A 419 14.59 2.78 -11.83
CA TYR A 419 15.87 3.47 -11.70
C TYR A 419 16.11 3.86 -10.25
N ASP A 420 15.28 4.71 -9.68
CA ASP A 420 15.53 5.29 -8.35
C ASP A 420 14.94 4.44 -7.23
N TYR A 421 15.38 4.70 -5.99
CA TYR A 421 14.95 3.89 -4.86
C TYR A 421 14.97 4.60 -3.51
N GLY A 422 13.83 4.56 -2.82
CA GLY A 422 13.70 4.93 -1.41
C GLY A 422 13.89 3.71 -0.50
N LEU A 423 14.78 3.77 0.49
CA LEU A 423 15.09 2.66 1.40
C LEU A 423 14.91 3.08 2.86
N VAL A 424 14.39 2.17 3.66
CA VAL A 424 14.54 2.21 5.13
C VAL A 424 15.51 1.11 5.50
N GLU A 425 16.54 1.43 6.27
CA GLU A 425 17.63 0.50 6.57
C GLU A 425 17.96 0.49 8.06
N ALA A 426 18.50 -0.63 8.53
CA ALA A 426 18.98 -0.79 9.89
C ALA A 426 20.42 -1.34 9.92
N SER A 427 21.17 -0.95 10.96
CA SER A 427 22.55 -1.37 11.21
C SER A 427 22.74 -1.77 12.67
N THR A 428 23.55 -2.80 12.92
CA THR A 428 23.94 -3.26 14.27
C THR A 428 25.44 -3.15 14.53
N ASP A 429 26.17 -2.50 13.63
CA ASP A 429 27.62 -2.36 13.67
C ASP A 429 28.03 -0.88 13.54
N TYR A 430 27.21 0.00 14.12
CA TYR A 430 27.42 1.45 14.13
C TYR A 430 27.54 2.07 12.73
N GLY A 431 26.78 1.55 11.77
CA GLY A 431 26.69 2.09 10.41
C GLY A 431 27.75 1.57 9.44
N ASN A 432 28.55 0.56 9.82
CA ASN A 432 29.52 -0.07 8.92
C ASN A 432 28.83 -0.91 7.83
N SER A 433 27.70 -1.54 8.15
CA SER A 433 26.84 -2.25 7.20
C SER A 433 25.36 -1.94 7.44
N TRP A 434 24.57 -2.04 6.37
CA TRP A 434 23.15 -1.69 6.35
C TRP A 434 22.32 -2.79 5.71
N VAL A 435 21.18 -3.09 6.32
CA VAL A 435 20.19 -4.04 5.80
C VAL A 435 18.91 -3.30 5.52
N SER A 436 18.43 -3.35 4.27
CA SER A 436 17.14 -2.76 3.92
C SER A 436 15.99 -3.52 4.56
N LEU A 437 15.07 -2.79 5.18
CA LEU A 437 13.89 -3.29 5.83
C LEU A 437 12.75 -3.44 4.82
N ARG A 438 12.06 -4.57 4.88
CA ARG A 438 10.90 -4.85 4.04
C ARG A 438 9.61 -4.47 4.77
N SER A 439 8.70 -3.79 4.07
CA SER A 439 7.32 -3.58 4.48
C SER A 439 6.36 -4.18 3.44
N TYR A 440 5.06 -4.07 3.72
CA TYR A 440 3.99 -4.59 2.86
C TYR A 440 4.01 -4.04 1.42
N ARG A 441 4.43 -2.78 1.23
CA ARG A 441 4.46 -2.14 -0.09
C ARG A 441 5.84 -2.08 -0.73
N SER A 442 6.86 -2.69 -0.12
CA SER A 442 8.18 -2.73 -0.73
C SER A 442 8.13 -3.41 -2.10
N THR A 443 8.77 -2.80 -3.10
CA THR A 443 8.79 -3.32 -4.47
C THR A 443 9.84 -4.41 -4.64
N ILE A 444 9.70 -5.19 -5.72
CA ILE A 444 10.77 -6.07 -6.19
C ILE A 444 11.76 -5.22 -6.99
N PRO A 445 13.06 -5.26 -6.69
CA PRO A 445 14.04 -4.44 -7.39
C PRO A 445 14.12 -4.81 -8.87
N SER A 446 14.13 -3.78 -9.73
CA SER A 446 14.18 -3.95 -11.19
C SER A 446 15.43 -4.68 -11.68
N GLN A 447 16.53 -4.57 -10.94
CA GLN A 447 17.87 -5.03 -11.33
C GLN A 447 18.37 -4.36 -12.62
N ASN A 448 17.85 -3.19 -12.96
CA ASN A 448 18.37 -2.39 -14.06
C ASN A 448 19.85 -2.03 -13.77
N PRO A 449 20.80 -2.34 -14.68
CA PRO A 449 22.22 -2.04 -14.46
C PRO A 449 22.49 -0.55 -14.28
N TYR A 450 21.65 0.31 -14.86
CA TYR A 450 21.75 1.77 -14.76
C TYR A 450 21.03 2.35 -13.54
N GLY A 451 20.14 1.58 -12.90
CA GLY A 451 19.37 2.00 -11.72
C GLY A 451 20.02 1.65 -10.38
N LYS A 452 19.42 2.15 -9.30
CA LYS A 452 19.77 1.92 -7.89
C LYS A 452 19.00 0.76 -7.23
N GLN A 453 18.01 0.20 -7.91
CA GLN A 453 17.25 -0.97 -7.44
C GLN A 453 18.05 -2.28 -7.61
N LYS A 454 18.79 -2.68 -6.58
CA LYS A 454 19.69 -3.85 -6.61
C LYS A 454 19.05 -5.12 -6.05
N GLN A 455 19.53 -6.28 -6.47
CA GLN A 455 19.05 -7.57 -5.97
C GLN A 455 19.29 -7.68 -4.45
N GLY A 456 18.30 -8.20 -3.72
CA GLY A 456 18.40 -8.40 -2.27
C GLY A 456 18.01 -7.20 -1.42
N THR A 457 17.63 -6.07 -2.04
CA THR A 457 17.15 -4.89 -1.32
C THR A 457 15.63 -4.70 -1.45
N PHE A 458 15.02 -4.10 -0.42
CA PHE A 458 13.59 -3.82 -0.33
C PHE A 458 13.36 -2.34 -0.05
N GLY A 459 12.52 -1.70 -0.86
CA GLY A 459 12.34 -0.27 -0.83
C GLY A 459 11.13 0.17 -1.65
N PHE A 460 11.07 1.46 -1.95
CA PHE A 460 9.92 2.12 -2.55
C PHE A 460 10.34 2.80 -3.86
N ALA A 461 9.50 2.62 -4.88
CA ALA A 461 9.57 3.32 -6.14
C ALA A 461 8.17 3.44 -6.75
N GLY A 462 8.04 4.26 -7.80
CA GLY A 462 6.79 4.51 -8.49
C GLY A 462 5.91 5.56 -7.84
N TYR A 463 4.61 5.51 -8.18
CA TYR A 463 3.63 6.54 -7.83
C TYR A 463 2.70 6.07 -6.71
N PHE A 464 2.82 6.69 -5.54
CA PHE A 464 1.93 6.50 -4.38
C PHE A 464 1.59 7.87 -3.78
N PRO A 465 0.53 8.54 -4.27
CA PRO A 465 0.22 9.92 -3.89
C PRO A 465 -0.46 10.05 -2.52
N TYR A 466 -0.95 8.93 -1.95
CA TYR A 466 -1.67 8.93 -0.69
C TYR A 466 -0.77 8.52 0.46
N TRP A 467 -0.93 9.19 1.59
CA TRP A 467 -0.29 8.79 2.83
C TRP A 467 -0.71 7.37 3.22
N ASN A 468 0.26 6.47 3.34
CA ASN A 468 0.01 5.09 3.74
C ASN A 468 1.03 4.63 4.79
N ARG A 469 0.54 3.88 5.78
CA ARG A 469 1.37 3.29 6.83
C ARG A 469 2.24 2.16 6.29
N GLN A 470 3.50 2.13 6.72
CA GLN A 470 4.45 1.05 6.50
C GLN A 470 4.98 0.58 7.85
N ILE A 471 4.92 -0.73 8.09
CA ILE A 471 5.45 -1.36 9.29
C ILE A 471 6.60 -2.27 8.88
N PHE A 472 7.74 -2.10 9.52
CA PHE A 472 8.95 -2.89 9.34
C PHE A 472 9.21 -3.73 10.58
N SER A 473 9.28 -5.04 10.40
CA SER A 473 9.68 -5.95 11.48
C SER A 473 11.16 -5.78 11.81
N LEU A 474 11.49 -5.65 13.10
CA LEU A 474 12.86 -5.59 13.59
C LEU A 474 13.31 -6.91 14.24
N SER A 475 12.61 -8.02 13.96
CA SER A 475 12.85 -9.32 14.59
C SER A 475 14.30 -9.83 14.47
N GLN A 476 14.99 -9.51 13.37
CA GLN A 476 16.40 -9.89 13.16
C GLN A 476 17.41 -9.05 13.97
N PHE A 477 16.96 -7.96 14.60
CA PHE A 477 17.80 -7.01 15.34
C PHE A 477 17.48 -6.96 16.84
N LEU A 478 16.58 -7.82 17.33
CA LEU A 478 16.27 -7.90 18.75
C LEU A 478 17.53 -8.21 19.57
N TRP A 479 17.57 -7.70 20.79
CA TRP A 479 18.67 -7.84 21.76
C TRP A 479 19.97 -7.14 21.35
N LYS A 480 19.93 -6.26 20.35
CA LYS A 480 21.06 -5.47 19.84
C LYS A 480 20.78 -3.97 19.92
N ASP A 481 21.83 -3.19 19.75
CA ASP A 481 21.74 -1.75 19.51
C ASP A 481 21.61 -1.53 18.00
N VAL A 482 20.62 -0.71 17.61
CA VAL A 482 20.22 -0.56 16.21
C VAL A 482 20.25 0.90 15.80
N MET A 483 20.97 1.21 14.72
CA MET A 483 20.87 2.49 14.02
C MET A 483 19.92 2.38 12.84
N PHE A 484 19.22 3.46 12.51
CA PHE A 484 18.34 3.54 11.34
C PHE A 484 18.90 4.52 10.30
N ARG A 485 18.60 4.25 9.04
CA ARG A 485 18.90 5.16 7.93
C ARG A 485 17.73 5.21 6.95
N LEU A 486 17.42 6.41 6.50
CA LEU A 486 16.52 6.66 5.38
C LEU A 486 17.39 7.08 4.19
N SER A 487 17.12 6.50 3.02
CA SER A 487 17.93 6.73 1.83
C SER A 487 17.04 7.00 0.64
N LEU A 488 17.33 8.04 -0.14
CA LEU A 488 16.84 8.18 -1.51
C LEU A 488 18.06 8.13 -2.45
N LEU A 489 18.08 7.15 -3.34
CA LEU A 489 19.15 6.93 -4.29
C LEU A 489 18.64 7.21 -5.70
N SER A 490 19.28 8.13 -6.43
CA SER A 490 18.92 8.49 -7.81
C SER A 490 19.97 8.13 -8.87
N ASP A 491 19.51 7.83 -10.07
CA ASP A 491 20.32 7.52 -11.24
C ASP A 491 20.74 8.80 -12.01
N ARG A 492 21.09 8.72 -13.31
CA ARG A 492 21.58 9.90 -14.06
C ARG A 492 20.47 10.77 -14.67
N GLY A 493 19.20 10.54 -14.38
CA GLY A 493 18.14 11.36 -14.94
C GLY A 493 16.86 11.39 -14.11
N LYS A 494 15.95 12.26 -14.58
CA LYS A 494 14.58 12.43 -14.11
C LYS A 494 14.46 12.80 -12.63
N ASN A 495 14.39 14.11 -12.38
CA ASN A 495 14.08 14.66 -11.07
C ASN A 495 12.57 14.59 -10.79
N LEU A 496 12.16 13.93 -9.71
CA LEU A 496 10.78 13.84 -9.25
C LEU A 496 10.62 14.38 -7.82
N PRO A 497 9.39 14.58 -7.32
CA PRO A 497 9.14 15.09 -5.97
C PRO A 497 9.72 14.23 -4.83
N GLY A 498 10.05 12.96 -5.09
CA GLY A 498 10.74 12.12 -4.12
C GLY A 498 9.81 11.47 -3.10
N TRP A 499 10.21 11.51 -1.84
CA TRP A 499 9.66 10.71 -0.77
C TRP A 499 9.33 11.55 0.46
N ASP A 500 8.05 11.56 0.81
CA ASP A 500 7.55 12.21 2.01
C ASP A 500 7.28 11.17 3.11
N ILE A 501 7.75 11.46 4.31
CA ILE A 501 7.70 10.58 5.48
C ILE A 501 7.18 11.36 6.69
N GLU A 502 6.23 10.75 7.39
CA GLU A 502 5.54 11.26 8.55
C GLU A 502 5.45 10.14 9.60
N GLY A 503 5.18 10.49 10.87
CA GLY A 503 4.99 9.51 11.93
C GLY A 503 6.07 8.45 12.09
N ILE A 504 7.37 8.81 12.07
CA ILE A 504 8.46 7.84 12.26
C ILE A 504 8.48 7.39 13.72
N GLN A 505 8.08 6.16 13.98
CA GLN A 505 7.85 5.64 15.33
C GLN A 505 8.50 4.27 15.50
N LEU A 506 9.29 4.10 16.56
CA LEU A 506 9.75 2.79 17.00
C LEU A 506 8.80 2.27 18.07
N ARG A 507 8.08 1.18 17.76
CA ARG A 507 7.27 0.44 18.73
C ARG A 507 8.08 -0.65 19.39
N VAL A 508 8.10 -0.64 20.71
CA VAL A 508 8.75 -1.66 21.52
C VAL A 508 7.75 -2.31 22.46
N PHE A 509 7.88 -3.61 22.66
CA PHE A 509 6.94 -4.42 23.44
C PHE A 509 7.61 -4.88 24.75
N PRO A 510 7.53 -4.08 25.83
CA PRO A 510 8.09 -4.46 27.13
C PRO A 510 7.36 -5.68 27.72
N PRO A 511 7.99 -6.42 28.65
CA PRO A 511 7.31 -7.45 29.40
C PRO A 511 6.07 -6.90 30.12
N VAL A 512 4.98 -7.66 30.08
CA VAL A 512 3.73 -7.32 30.78
C VAL A 512 3.31 -8.52 31.60
N ASP A 513 2.99 -8.27 32.86
CA ASP A 513 2.31 -9.23 33.71
C ASP A 513 0.79 -9.14 33.47
N PHE A 514 0.27 -10.07 32.68
CA PHE A 514 -1.16 -10.17 32.39
C PHE A 514 -2.01 -10.71 33.55
N GLU A 515 -1.38 -11.32 34.56
CA GLU A 515 -2.06 -11.82 35.77
C GLU A 515 -2.55 -10.66 36.63
N ASN A 516 -1.74 -9.60 36.75
CA ASN A 516 -2.06 -8.40 37.52
C ASN A 516 -2.44 -7.19 36.65
N TYR A 517 -2.88 -7.43 35.41
CA TYR A 517 -3.15 -6.37 34.43
C TYR A 517 -4.52 -5.71 34.64
N ALA A 518 -4.61 -4.86 35.66
CA ALA A 518 -5.83 -4.14 35.98
C ALA A 518 -6.19 -3.11 34.90
N LYS A 519 -7.42 -3.17 34.39
CA LYS A 519 -8.03 -2.08 33.60
C LYS A 519 -8.34 -0.89 34.53
N ILE A 520 -8.34 0.30 33.97
CA ILE A 520 -9.01 1.43 34.61
C ILE A 520 -10.52 1.22 34.45
N GLU A 521 -11.21 0.81 35.50
CA GLU A 521 -12.68 0.81 35.54
C GLU A 521 -13.21 2.20 35.92
N ASN A 522 -14.12 2.71 35.09
CA ASN A 522 -14.98 3.89 35.28
C ASN A 522 -14.38 5.32 35.18
N ASN A 523 -14.96 6.06 34.23
CA ASN A 523 -14.94 7.52 34.05
C ASN A 523 -15.96 8.20 35.00
N SER A 524 -15.76 8.17 36.32
CA SER A 524 -16.45 9.16 37.16
C SER A 524 -15.67 10.47 37.09
N VAL A 525 -16.09 11.36 36.19
CA VAL A 525 -15.63 12.75 36.12
C VAL A 525 -16.11 13.46 37.39
N GLY A 526 -15.27 13.44 38.42
CA GLY A 526 -15.35 14.41 39.52
C GLY A 526 -14.97 15.79 39.00
N ILE A 527 -15.66 16.80 39.51
CA ILE A 527 -15.60 18.23 39.16
C ILE A 527 -14.17 18.70 38.79
N PRO A 528 -13.98 19.50 37.72
CA PRO A 528 -12.66 20.03 37.37
C PRO A 528 -12.09 20.84 38.54
N ILE A 529 -10.96 20.39 39.08
CA ILE A 529 -10.22 21.09 40.13
C ILE A 529 -9.68 22.39 39.52
N ARG A 530 -10.14 23.54 39.99
CA ARG A 530 -9.54 24.84 39.66
C ARG A 530 -8.21 24.97 40.41
N MET A 531 -7.09 24.96 39.68
CA MET A 531 -5.76 25.10 40.28
C MET A 531 -5.48 26.54 40.72
N LYS A 532 -5.89 26.91 41.94
CA LYS A 532 -5.33 28.10 42.62
C LYS A 532 -4.61 27.79 43.92
N ASN A 533 -4.87 26.61 44.50
CA ASN A 533 -4.17 26.01 45.64
C ASN A 533 -4.50 24.52 45.60
N LEU A 534 -3.48 23.65 45.54
CA LEU A 534 -3.69 22.22 45.43
C LEU A 534 -4.12 21.65 46.80
N PHE A 535 -5.42 21.57 47.04
CA PHE A 535 -5.98 20.60 47.98
C PHE A 535 -6.68 19.53 47.16
N ILE A 536 -6.01 18.40 46.97
CA ILE A 536 -6.70 17.18 46.57
C ILE A 536 -7.46 16.74 47.82
N ASP A 537 -8.79 16.87 47.84
CA ASP A 537 -9.59 16.45 48.98
C ASP A 537 -9.38 14.94 49.16
N ALA A 538 -8.92 14.51 50.33
CA ALA A 538 -8.66 13.10 50.65
C ALA A 538 -9.90 12.22 50.43
N LYS A 539 -11.10 12.82 50.38
CA LYS A 539 -12.36 12.17 50.03
C LYS A 539 -12.45 11.72 48.57
N ASP A 540 -11.79 12.41 47.63
CA ASP A 540 -11.84 12.12 46.19
C ASP A 540 -11.00 10.92 45.75
N LEU A 541 -10.20 10.37 46.67
CA LEU A 541 -9.30 9.24 46.46
C LEU A 541 -9.65 8.00 47.28
N SER A 542 -10.76 8.01 48.04
CA SER A 542 -11.36 6.84 48.67
C SER A 542 -10.34 5.82 49.24
N ASN A 543 -9.54 6.20 50.25
CA ASN A 543 -8.54 5.33 50.91
C ASN A 543 -7.46 4.71 50.00
N PHE A 544 -7.29 5.18 48.77
CA PHE A 544 -6.27 4.69 47.85
C PHE A 544 -4.89 5.24 48.23
N LYS A 545 -3.94 4.35 48.55
CA LYS A 545 -2.52 4.69 48.70
C LYS A 545 -1.81 4.52 47.37
N TRP A 546 -1.18 5.57 46.85
CA TRP A 546 -0.37 5.56 45.63
C TRP A 546 1.11 5.61 45.96
N ASP A 547 1.95 5.03 45.10
CA ASP A 547 3.42 5.08 45.18
C ASP A 547 3.98 6.21 44.30
N ARG A 548 3.26 6.56 43.22
CA ARG A 548 3.66 7.64 42.30
C ARG A 548 2.47 8.28 41.59
N VAL A 549 2.68 9.49 41.09
CA VAL A 549 1.76 10.27 40.28
C VAL A 549 2.43 10.67 38.97
N ARG A 550 1.82 10.30 37.84
CA ARG A 550 2.25 10.74 36.51
C ARG A 550 1.32 11.81 35.97
N ILE A 551 1.87 12.92 35.51
CA ILE A 551 1.13 14.05 34.95
C ILE A 551 1.34 14.06 33.45
N PHE A 552 0.24 14.06 32.69
CA PHE A 552 0.24 14.15 31.24
C PHE A 552 -0.47 15.41 30.78
N ASP A 553 -0.10 15.90 29.60
CA ASP A 553 -0.90 16.91 28.90
C ASP A 553 -2.17 16.29 28.27
N CYS A 554 -2.99 17.14 27.64
CA CYS A 554 -4.21 16.70 26.97
C CYS A 554 -3.99 15.80 25.74
N LEU A 555 -2.77 15.70 25.24
CA LEU A 555 -2.35 14.82 24.15
C LEU A 555 -1.78 13.49 24.66
N GLY A 556 -1.74 13.28 25.97
CA GLY A 556 -1.23 12.06 26.60
C GLY A 556 0.29 11.98 26.69
N ARG A 557 1.01 13.09 26.49
CA ARG A 557 2.47 13.13 26.68
C ARG A 557 2.79 13.26 28.17
N LEU A 558 3.68 12.41 28.67
CA LEU A 558 4.14 12.46 30.06
C LEU A 558 4.97 13.75 30.27
N LEU A 559 4.53 14.59 31.19
CA LEU A 559 5.22 15.82 31.59
C LEU A 559 6.08 15.58 32.83
N PHE A 560 5.52 14.90 33.84
CA PHE A 560 6.18 14.68 35.12
C PHE A 560 5.83 13.30 35.69
N GLU A 561 6.78 12.68 36.38
CA GLU A 561 6.57 11.53 37.26
C GLU A 561 7.05 11.93 38.66
N ILE A 562 6.20 11.77 39.66
CA ILE A 562 6.41 12.25 41.03
C ILE A 562 6.16 11.07 41.96
N THR A 563 7.14 10.69 42.78
CA THR A 563 6.92 9.64 43.79
C THR A 563 6.16 10.17 45.00
N ASP A 564 5.59 9.29 45.82
CA ASP A 564 4.91 9.68 47.07
C ASP A 564 5.84 10.47 48.02
N ALA A 565 7.14 10.19 47.99
CA ALA A 565 8.15 10.90 48.76
C ALA A 565 8.44 12.33 48.24
N GLU A 566 8.28 12.57 46.93
CA GLU A 566 8.57 13.86 46.28
C GLU A 566 7.36 14.79 46.23
N LEU A 567 6.15 14.21 46.33
CA LEU A 567 4.88 14.92 46.19
C LEU A 567 4.73 16.12 47.15
N PRO A 568 5.10 16.05 48.45
CA PRO A 568 4.96 17.19 49.36
C PRO A 568 5.80 18.41 48.97
N SER A 569 6.83 18.21 48.16
CA SER A 569 7.77 19.25 47.70
C SER A 569 7.60 19.63 46.23
N PHE A 570 6.67 19.00 45.51
CA PHE A 570 6.49 19.26 44.08
C PHE A 570 5.73 20.58 43.85
N ASP A 571 6.34 21.49 43.09
CA ASP A 571 5.74 22.78 42.75
C ASP A 571 4.83 22.64 41.52
N PHE A 572 3.51 22.60 41.75
CA PHE A 572 2.51 22.57 40.68
C PHE A 572 2.37 23.90 39.94
N GLU A 573 3.05 24.97 40.37
CA GLU A 573 3.06 26.23 39.62
C GLU A 573 3.82 26.13 38.29
N ILE A 574 4.71 25.15 38.13
CA ILE A 574 5.46 24.91 36.89
C ILE A 574 4.58 24.52 35.70
N LEU A 575 3.37 24.00 35.93
CA LEU A 575 2.43 23.67 34.86
C LEU A 575 1.85 24.97 34.26
N PRO A 576 1.87 25.19 32.94
CA PRO A 576 1.17 26.32 32.34
C PRO A 576 -0.37 26.18 32.45
N PRO A 577 -1.17 27.24 32.20
CA PRO A 577 -2.62 27.09 32.03
C PRO A 577 -2.96 26.04 30.97
N GLY A 578 -3.85 25.09 31.28
CA GLY A 578 -4.12 23.96 30.42
C GLY A 578 -4.88 22.81 31.07
N LEU A 579 -5.25 21.81 30.26
CA LEU A 579 -5.87 20.56 30.70
C LEU A 579 -4.79 19.50 30.92
N TYR A 580 -4.82 18.89 32.10
CA TYR A 580 -3.86 17.88 32.53
C TYR A 580 -4.56 16.61 32.98
N ILE A 581 -3.86 15.49 32.83
CA ILE A 581 -4.28 14.16 33.28
C ILE A 581 -3.31 13.70 34.35
N PHE A 582 -3.80 13.44 35.55
CA PHE A 582 -3.04 12.91 36.68
C PHE A 582 -3.35 11.43 36.84
N ALA A 583 -2.33 10.57 36.77
CA ALA A 583 -2.45 9.14 37.03
C ALA A 583 -1.76 8.81 38.36
N PHE A 584 -2.55 8.53 39.39
CA PHE A 584 -2.10 8.06 40.70
C PHE A 584 -1.98 6.54 40.65
N GLU A 585 -0.81 5.99 40.94
CA GLU A 585 -0.47 4.58 40.69
C GLU A 585 0.07 3.91 41.95
N ASN A 586 -0.36 2.67 42.19
CA ASN A 586 0.33 1.69 43.04
C ASN A 586 0.39 0.34 42.30
N PRO A 587 1.01 -0.72 42.87
CA PRO A 587 1.18 -1.99 42.18
C PRO A 587 -0.16 -2.70 41.87
N GLN A 588 -1.25 -2.32 42.54
CA GLN A 588 -2.56 -2.96 42.41
C GLN A 588 -3.53 -2.19 41.51
N ARG A 589 -3.39 -0.87 41.37
CA ARG A 589 -4.37 -0.02 40.69
C ARG A 589 -3.78 1.32 40.23
N THR A 590 -4.39 1.88 39.18
CA THR A 590 -4.19 3.28 38.74
C THR A 590 -5.51 4.04 38.83
N ILE A 591 -5.49 5.24 39.42
CA ILE A 591 -6.61 6.19 39.45
C ILE A 591 -6.24 7.40 38.58
N VAL A 592 -7.09 7.75 37.61
CA VAL A 592 -6.86 8.90 36.74
C VAL A 592 -7.82 10.04 37.07
N LYS A 593 -7.30 11.26 37.16
CA LYS A 593 -8.06 12.50 37.37
C LYS A 593 -7.70 13.52 36.29
N LYS A 594 -8.68 14.28 35.83
CA LYS A 594 -8.45 15.43 34.94
C LYS A 594 -8.45 16.71 35.76
N ALA A 595 -7.51 17.60 35.50
CA ALA A 595 -7.44 18.89 36.16
C ALA A 595 -7.26 20.02 35.13
N ILE A 596 -7.83 21.19 35.41
CA ILE A 596 -7.71 22.36 34.56
C ILE A 596 -6.98 23.44 35.35
N LYS A 597 -5.82 23.85 34.86
CA LYS A 597 -5.12 25.05 35.34
C LYS A 597 -5.63 26.25 34.54
N ILE A 598 -6.17 27.23 35.25
CA ILE A 598 -6.71 28.48 34.66
C ILE A 598 -5.65 29.56 34.76
#